data_AF-A0A7C5IWA7-F1
#
_entry.id   AF-A0A7C5IWA7-F1
#
_cell.length_a   1.000
_cell.length_b   1.000
_cell.length_c   1.000
_cell.angle_alpha   90.00
_cell.angle_beta   90.00
_cell.angle_gamma   90.00
#
_symmetry.space_group_name_H-M   'P 1'
#
loop_
_entity.id
_entity.type
_entity.pdbx_description
1 polymer ?
#
loop_
_entity_poly.entity_id
_entity_poly.type
_entity_poly.pdbx_seq_one_letter_code
_entity_poly.pdbx_strand_id
1 'polypeptide(L)'
;MADCTYYAPKGGLPPQSTLLSGRAVFTEAYAVIPKGVMTDIVTSSLPHWHKTRAWVLARPMTGFAETFAQYLMEVAPGGGSDRPEPDKGAQAVLFVLEGELELSLEGKTHKMPPGGYAYIPPGS
;
A
#
# COMPACT_ATOMS: atom_id res chain seq x y z
N MET A 1 19.92 -6.07 15.40
CA MET A 1 18.44 -6.05 15.34
C MET A 1 18.04 -7.32 14.60
N ALA A 2 17.00 -8.03 15.05
CA ALA A 2 16.58 -9.24 14.35
C ALA A 2 16.15 -8.87 12.91
N ASP A 3 16.59 -9.64 11.92
CA ASP A 3 16.15 -9.49 10.52
C ASP A 3 14.68 -9.91 10.42
N CYS A 4 13.78 -8.98 10.74
CA CYS A 4 12.35 -9.14 10.52
C CYS A 4 12.08 -9.13 9.02
N THR A 5 11.43 -10.18 8.52
CA THR A 5 10.98 -10.26 7.13
C THR A 5 9.53 -9.82 7.03
N TYR A 6 9.23 -8.94 6.07
CA TYR A 6 7.87 -8.48 5.78
C TYR A 6 7.41 -9.06 4.45
N TYR A 7 6.13 -9.41 4.37
CA TYR A 7 5.55 -9.82 3.10
C TYR A 7 5.22 -8.60 2.25
N ALA A 8 5.70 -8.57 1.01
CA ALA A 8 5.31 -7.60 -0.01
C ALA A 8 4.60 -8.30 -1.19
N PRO A 9 3.49 -7.75 -1.72
CA PRO A 9 2.85 -8.28 -2.91
C PRO A 9 3.80 -8.19 -4.11
N LYS A 10 3.83 -9.23 -4.93
CA LYS A 10 4.65 -9.28 -6.17
C LYS A 10 3.83 -9.03 -7.43
N GLY A 11 2.51 -8.97 -7.30
CA GLY A 11 1.61 -8.94 -8.44
C GLY A 11 1.63 -10.24 -9.22
N GLY A 12 1.66 -10.14 -10.54
CA GLY A 12 1.50 -11.24 -11.48
C GLY A 12 0.05 -11.69 -11.62
N LEU A 13 -0.13 -12.76 -12.40
CA LEU A 13 -1.39 -13.49 -12.53
C LEU A 13 -1.22 -14.91 -12.00
N PRO A 14 -2.22 -15.45 -11.29
CA PRO A 14 -2.18 -16.83 -10.83
C PRO A 14 -2.12 -17.78 -12.04
N PRO A 15 -1.35 -18.88 -11.98
CA PRO A 15 -1.32 -19.87 -13.04
C PRO A 15 -2.69 -20.58 -13.16
N GLN A 16 -2.99 -21.12 -14.33
CA GLN A 16 -4.26 -21.83 -14.61
C GLN A 16 -4.48 -23.08 -13.74
N SER A 17 -3.41 -23.61 -13.14
CA SER A 17 -3.46 -24.71 -12.17
C SER A 17 -3.91 -24.30 -10.76
N THR A 18 -4.11 -23.00 -10.52
CA THR A 18 -4.53 -22.48 -9.21
C THR A 18 -5.97 -22.88 -8.92
N LEU A 19 -6.21 -23.39 -7.72
CA LEU A 19 -7.57 -23.66 -7.24
C LEU A 19 -8.40 -22.37 -7.25
N LEU A 20 -9.58 -22.43 -7.87
CA LEU A 20 -10.50 -21.29 -7.96
C LEU A 20 -11.18 -20.97 -6.63
N SER A 21 -11.17 -21.90 -5.66
CA SER A 21 -11.73 -21.68 -4.33
C SER A 21 -10.86 -20.72 -3.52
N GLY A 22 -11.36 -19.49 -3.36
CA GLY A 22 -10.76 -18.48 -2.51
C GLY A 22 -11.11 -18.66 -1.03
N ARG A 23 -10.27 -18.08 -0.15
CA ARG A 23 -10.57 -17.93 1.29
C ARG A 23 -11.21 -16.57 1.61
N ALA A 24 -11.76 -15.91 0.60
CA ALA A 24 -12.41 -14.62 0.81
C ALA A 24 -13.72 -14.85 1.57
N VAL A 25 -13.93 -14.10 2.65
CA VAL A 25 -15.10 -14.23 3.50
C VAL A 25 -15.64 -12.84 3.79
N PHE A 26 -16.95 -12.68 3.70
CA PHE A 26 -17.66 -11.49 4.16
C PHE A 26 -18.80 -11.96 5.05
N THR A 27 -18.85 -11.41 6.25
CA THR A 27 -19.93 -11.63 7.21
C THR A 27 -20.43 -10.27 7.69
N GLU A 28 -21.48 -10.26 8.50
CA GLU A 28 -21.96 -9.03 9.15
C GLU A 28 -20.95 -8.45 10.15
N ALA A 29 -20.00 -9.26 10.63
CA ALA A 29 -19.05 -8.86 11.68
C ALA A 29 -17.62 -8.61 11.16
N TYR A 30 -17.22 -9.25 10.06
CA TYR A 30 -15.85 -9.16 9.53
C TYR A 30 -15.75 -9.53 8.05
N ALA A 31 -14.65 -9.08 7.44
CA ALA A 31 -14.21 -9.47 6.10
C ALA A 31 -12.79 -10.03 6.12
N VAL A 32 -12.52 -11.04 5.29
CA VAL A 32 -11.19 -11.61 5.04
C VAL A 32 -10.89 -11.47 3.55
N ILE A 33 -9.83 -10.73 3.23
CA ILE A 33 -9.35 -10.51 1.87
C ILE A 33 -7.99 -11.21 1.74
N PRO A 34 -7.91 -12.37 1.05
CA PRO A 34 -6.65 -13.10 0.92
C PRO A 34 -5.65 -12.35 0.05
N LYS A 35 -4.35 -12.52 0.33
CA LYS A 35 -3.24 -11.94 -0.47
C LYS A 35 -3.30 -12.23 -1.97
N GLY A 36 -3.99 -13.30 -2.39
CA GLY A 36 -4.16 -13.67 -3.80
C GLY A 36 -4.99 -12.68 -4.61
N VAL A 37 -5.67 -11.72 -3.96
CA VAL A 37 -6.36 -10.62 -4.65
C VAL A 37 -5.38 -9.62 -5.28
N MET A 38 -4.15 -9.53 -4.76
CA MET A 38 -3.14 -8.52 -5.13
C MET A 38 -2.42 -8.90 -6.43
N THR A 39 -3.18 -8.92 -7.53
CA THR A 39 -2.73 -9.24 -8.90
C THR A 39 -2.49 -7.98 -9.72
N ASP A 40 -1.78 -8.09 -10.85
CA ASP A 40 -1.40 -6.91 -11.66
C ASP A 40 -2.59 -6.13 -12.22
N ILE A 41 -3.63 -6.83 -12.65
CA ILE A 41 -4.77 -6.25 -13.37
C ILE A 41 -5.78 -5.50 -12.49
N VAL A 42 -5.59 -5.51 -11.17
CA VAL A 42 -6.44 -4.79 -10.20
C VAL A 42 -5.72 -3.62 -9.54
N THR A 43 -4.54 -3.26 -10.04
CA THR A 43 -3.79 -2.12 -9.53
C THR A 43 -4.44 -0.80 -9.92
N SER A 44 -4.28 0.19 -9.06
CA SER A 44 -4.73 1.57 -9.24
C SER A 44 -3.53 2.49 -9.50
N SER A 45 -3.78 3.55 -10.26
CA SER A 45 -2.84 4.65 -10.46
C SER A 45 -3.28 5.86 -9.66
N LEU A 46 -2.34 6.54 -9.03
CA LEU A 46 -2.60 7.77 -8.29
C LEU A 46 -2.12 8.97 -9.12
N PRO A 47 -2.88 10.09 -9.15
CA PRO A 47 -2.42 11.32 -9.80
C PRO A 47 -1.06 11.76 -9.28
N HIS A 48 -0.22 12.31 -10.17
CA HIS A 48 1.12 12.83 -9.84
C HIS A 48 2.14 11.79 -9.37
N TRP A 49 1.81 10.50 -9.36
CA TRP A 49 2.77 9.43 -9.12
C TRP A 49 3.21 8.81 -10.45
N HIS A 50 4.51 8.53 -10.57
CA HIS A 50 5.08 7.90 -11.77
C HIS A 50 5.84 6.62 -11.42
N LYS A 51 5.79 5.65 -12.35
CA LYS A 51 6.39 4.32 -12.20
C LYS A 51 5.97 3.63 -10.89
N THR A 52 4.70 3.75 -10.56
CA THR A 52 4.11 3.16 -9.37
C THR A 52 2.86 2.38 -9.72
N ARG A 53 2.49 1.47 -8.81
CA ARG A 53 1.21 0.77 -8.84
C ARG A 53 0.75 0.55 -7.40
N ALA A 54 -0.56 0.69 -7.16
CA ALA A 54 -1.13 0.57 -5.82
C ALA A 54 -2.26 -0.44 -5.78
N TRP A 55 -2.26 -1.33 -4.79
CA TRP A 55 -3.42 -2.12 -4.41
C TRP A 55 -4.16 -1.41 -3.29
N VAL A 56 -5.41 -1.01 -3.55
CA VAL A 56 -6.24 -0.28 -2.58
C VAL A 56 -6.97 -1.25 -1.66
N LEU A 57 -6.81 -1.03 -0.36
CA LEU A 57 -7.45 -1.75 0.73
C LEU A 57 -8.24 -0.74 1.56
N ALA A 58 -9.44 -0.41 1.09
CA ALA A 58 -10.35 0.52 1.75
C ALA A 58 -11.79 0.00 1.64
N ARG A 59 -12.64 0.40 2.58
CA ARG A 59 -14.07 0.01 2.63
C ARG A 59 -14.31 -1.50 2.45
N PRO A 60 -13.67 -2.37 3.27
CA PRO A 60 -13.85 -3.82 3.15
C PRO A 60 -15.29 -4.28 3.48
N MET A 61 -16.08 -3.46 4.17
CA MET A 61 -17.49 -3.70 4.46
C MET A 61 -18.30 -2.42 4.22
N THR A 62 -19.62 -2.56 4.09
CA THR A 62 -20.54 -1.42 4.02
C THR A 62 -20.69 -0.76 5.41
N GLY A 63 -21.12 0.50 5.45
CA GLY A 63 -21.31 1.24 6.70
C GLY A 63 -20.03 1.96 7.16
N PHE A 64 -19.67 1.83 8.43
CA PHE A 64 -18.59 2.61 9.07
C PHE A 64 -17.20 2.06 8.73
N ALA A 65 -16.79 2.17 7.47
CA ALA A 65 -15.52 1.65 6.95
C ALA A 65 -14.78 2.68 6.06
N GLU A 66 -15.05 3.96 6.26
CA GLU A 66 -14.56 5.08 5.43
C GLU A 66 -13.54 5.97 6.17
N THR A 67 -13.21 5.64 7.42
CA THR A 67 -12.26 6.41 8.25
C THR A 67 -10.81 6.26 7.80
N PHE A 68 -10.45 5.13 7.19
CA PHE A 68 -9.08 4.84 6.78
C PHE A 68 -9.05 4.28 5.35
N ALA A 69 -7.97 4.60 4.65
CA ALA A 69 -7.58 3.95 3.41
C ALA A 69 -6.17 3.41 3.56
N GLN A 70 -5.95 2.15 3.19
CA GLN A 70 -4.63 1.55 3.12
C GLN A 70 -4.28 1.27 1.66
N TYR A 71 -3.05 1.62 1.27
CA TYR A 71 -2.50 1.27 -0.04
C TYR A 71 -1.28 0.39 0.15
N LEU A 72 -1.23 -0.76 -0.53
CA LEU A 72 0.02 -1.47 -0.76
C LEU A 72 0.59 -0.92 -2.05
N MET A 73 1.68 -0.18 -1.95
CA MET A 73 2.24 0.55 -3.08
C MET A 73 3.60 -0.02 -3.47
N GLU A 74 3.78 -0.27 -4.76
CA GLU A 74 5.06 -0.58 -5.34
C GLU A 74 5.58 0.64 -6.10
N VAL A 75 6.83 1.00 -5.83
CA VAL A 75 7.53 2.12 -6.47
C VAL A 75 8.75 1.54 -7.17
N ALA A 76 8.78 1.60 -8.51
CA ALA A 76 9.91 1.09 -9.28
C ALA A 76 11.09 2.07 -9.23
N PRO A 77 12.31 1.65 -9.65
CA PRO A 77 13.47 2.54 -9.67
C PRO A 77 13.25 3.86 -10.43
N GLY A 78 13.54 4.97 -9.75
CA GLY A 78 13.28 6.33 -10.22
C GLY A 78 11.79 6.70 -10.28
N GLY A 79 10.91 5.91 -9.66
CA GLY A 79 9.51 6.22 -9.41
C GLY A 79 9.31 7.05 -8.15
N GLY A 80 8.11 7.58 -7.96
CA GLY A 80 7.76 8.39 -6.80
C GLY A 80 6.77 9.49 -7.12
N SER A 81 6.74 10.52 -6.29
CA SER A 81 5.97 11.74 -6.52
C SER A 81 6.53 12.90 -5.71
N ASP A 82 6.57 14.09 -6.31
CA ASP A 82 6.83 15.36 -5.61
C ASP A 82 5.54 16.02 -5.08
N ARG A 83 4.37 15.43 -5.39
CA ARG A 83 3.04 15.90 -4.96
C ARG A 83 2.18 14.70 -4.52
N PRO A 84 2.60 13.96 -3.49
CA PRO A 84 2.05 12.64 -3.19
C PRO A 84 0.61 12.66 -2.65
N GLU A 85 0.25 13.66 -1.85
CA GLU A 85 -1.04 13.79 -1.18
C GLU A 85 -1.72 15.12 -1.52
N PRO A 86 -2.84 15.11 -2.28
CA PRO A 86 -3.58 16.34 -2.60
C PRO A 86 -4.50 16.83 -1.48
N ASP A 87 -4.91 15.98 -0.53
CA ASP A 87 -5.77 16.39 0.59
C ASP A 87 -4.94 16.97 1.74
N LYS A 88 -5.11 18.27 1.98
CA LYS A 88 -4.41 19.00 3.05
C LYS A 88 -4.80 18.54 4.46
N GLY A 89 -5.96 17.89 4.61
CA GLY A 89 -6.43 17.34 5.88
C GLY A 89 -5.98 15.90 6.13
N ALA A 90 -5.43 15.22 5.12
CA ALA A 90 -5.03 13.83 5.24
C ALA A 90 -3.73 13.71 6.04
N GLN A 91 -3.73 12.77 6.98
CA GLN A 91 -2.54 12.31 7.68
C GLN A 91 -2.17 10.91 7.17
N ALA A 92 -0.88 10.60 7.17
CA ALA A 92 -0.41 9.32 6.63
C ALA A 92 0.59 8.64 7.56
N VAL A 93 0.67 7.32 7.39
CA VAL A 93 1.75 6.50 7.92
C VAL A 93 2.36 5.76 6.75
N LEU A 94 3.68 5.85 6.59
CA LEU A 94 4.45 5.05 5.65
C LEU A 94 5.18 3.95 6.41
N PHE A 95 5.08 2.73 5.87
CA PHE A 95 5.79 1.57 6.38
C PHE A 95 6.41 0.78 5.22
N VAL A 96 7.73 0.70 5.19
CA VAL A 96 8.47 0.06 4.09
C VAL A 96 8.54 -1.44 4.33
N LEU A 97 7.97 -2.22 3.41
CA LEU A 97 7.94 -3.68 3.49
C LEU A 97 9.19 -4.31 2.85
N GLU A 98 9.65 -3.75 1.72
CA GLU A 98 10.77 -4.27 0.94
C GLU A 98 11.44 -3.12 0.16
N GLY A 99 12.73 -3.25 -0.14
CA GLY A 99 13.50 -2.24 -0.84
C GLY A 99 13.93 -1.08 0.06
N GLU A 100 14.21 0.08 -0.53
CA GLU A 100 14.54 1.32 0.17
C GLU A 100 13.72 2.46 -0.43
N LEU A 101 13.15 3.31 0.41
CA LEU A 101 12.41 4.51 0.01
C LEU A 101 13.13 5.75 0.53
N GLU A 102 13.29 6.78 -0.31
CA GLU A 102 13.68 8.11 0.14
C GLU A 102 12.43 8.95 0.39
N LEU A 103 12.28 9.46 1.61
CA LEU A 103 11.20 10.36 2.01
C LEU A 103 11.80 11.74 2.29
N SER A 104 11.31 12.78 1.61
CA SER A 104 11.58 14.17 1.98
C SER A 104 10.42 14.72 2.79
N LEU A 105 10.65 15.06 4.06
CA LEU A 105 9.64 15.57 4.99
C LEU A 105 10.24 16.74 5.78
N GLU A 106 9.54 17.87 5.85
CA GLU A 106 9.99 19.09 6.54
C GLU A 106 11.42 19.54 6.15
N GLY A 107 11.76 19.41 4.86
CA GLY A 107 13.07 19.78 4.32
C GLY A 107 14.21 18.82 4.68
N LYS A 108 13.92 17.67 5.30
CA LYS A 108 14.89 16.62 5.60
C LYS A 108 14.62 15.38 4.75
N THR A 109 15.69 14.79 4.23
CA THR A 109 15.62 13.52 3.50
C THR A 109 15.93 12.36 4.43
N HIS A 110 15.05 11.37 4.43
CA HIS A 110 15.13 10.15 5.22
C HIS A 110 15.22 8.93 4.30
N LYS A 111 16.26 8.11 4.49
CA LYS A 111 16.35 6.79 3.86
C LYS A 111 15.63 5.77 4.72
N MET A 112 14.63 5.12 4.15
CA MET A 112 13.75 4.19 4.83
C MET A 112 13.97 2.77 4.29
N PRO A 113 14.81 1.94 4.94
CA PRO A 113 14.97 0.52 4.62
C PRO A 113 13.73 -0.28 5.06
N PRO A 114 13.64 -1.60 4.82
CA PRO A 114 12.52 -2.42 5.29
C PRO A 114 12.36 -2.32 6.81
N GLY A 115 11.12 -2.14 7.27
CA GLY A 115 10.78 -1.82 8.66
C GLY A 115 10.86 -0.32 8.98
N GLY A 116 11.29 0.51 8.04
CA GLY A 116 11.25 1.96 8.15
C GLY A 116 9.81 2.45 8.32
N TYR A 117 9.59 3.28 9.32
CA TYR A 117 8.30 3.83 9.69
C TYR A 117 8.38 5.36 9.69
N ALA A 118 7.39 6.02 9.09
CA ALA A 118 7.23 7.47 9.17
C ALA A 118 5.77 7.82 9.39
N TYR A 119 5.51 8.76 10.30
CA TYR A 119 4.21 9.42 10.42
C TYR A 119 4.30 10.79 9.77
N ILE A 120 3.29 11.14 8.98
CA ILE A 120 3.19 12.40 8.26
C ILE A 120 1.94 13.12 8.78
N PRO A 121 2.10 14.23 9.53
CA PRO A 121 0.98 15.03 10.00
C PRO A 121 0.24 15.71 8.82
N PRO A 122 -1.02 16.11 9.02
CA PRO A 122 -1.80 16.73 7.97
C PRO A 122 -1.18 18.05 7.51
N GLY A 123 -1.06 18.21 6.19
CA GLY A 123 -0.55 19.43 5.55
C GLY A 123 0.97 19.64 5.60
N SER A 124 1.74 18.59 5.90
CA SER A 124 3.22 18.64 5.96
C SER A 124 3.90 18.64 4.60
#